data_AF-A0A1N7MRH3-F1
#
_entry.id   AF-A0A1N7MRH3-F1
#
_cell.length_a   1.000
_cell.length_b   1.000
_cell.length_c   1.000
_cell.angle_alpha   90.00
_cell.angle_beta   90.00
_cell.angle_gamma   90.00
#
_symmetry.space_group_name_H-M   'P 1'
#
loop_
_entity.id
_entity.type
_entity.pdbx_description
1 polymer ?
#
loop_
_entity_poly.entity_id
_entity_poly.type
_entity_poly.pdbx_seq_one_letter_code
_entity_poly.pdbx_strand_id
1 'polypeptide(L)'
;MRTRAAIISELNELYREKNRLYGDSFRETLREFGVVAAIVRMMDKINRAKTLVKHVDASGEHEVIHVVTDVQCAGESFRDTLLDLANYAIMTVEWMDAHETDEGRVLEKDPQSWANAQKELEDALMSRLRNKIQP
;
A
#
# COMPACT_ATOMS: atom_id res chain seq x y z
N MET A 1 22.80 1.78 -22.51
CA MET A 1 21.36 1.72 -22.17
C MET A 1 21.21 0.86 -20.92
N ARG A 2 20.52 1.33 -19.87
CA ARG A 2 20.25 0.48 -18.69
C ARG A 2 19.26 -0.62 -19.08
N THR A 3 19.46 -1.84 -18.57
CA THR A 3 18.54 -2.96 -18.82
C THR A 3 17.35 -2.88 -17.88
N ARG A 4 16.23 -3.54 -18.24
CA ARG A 4 15.06 -3.67 -17.36
C ARG A 4 15.43 -4.25 -15.98
N ALA A 5 16.32 -5.25 -15.95
CA ALA A 5 16.79 -5.86 -14.71
C ALA A 5 17.50 -4.86 -13.79
N ALA A 6 18.34 -3.97 -14.33
CA ALA A 6 19.00 -2.93 -13.56
C ALA A 6 17.99 -1.95 -12.93
N ILE A 7 16.92 -1.60 -13.65
CA ILE A 7 15.86 -0.71 -13.14
C ILE A 7 15.09 -1.38 -12.00
N ILE A 8 14.82 -2.67 -12.10
CA ILE A 8 14.15 -3.43 -11.02
C ILE A 8 15.04 -3.52 -9.77
N SER A 9 16.36 -3.72 -9.94
CA SER A 9 17.30 -3.67 -8.80
C SER A 9 17.26 -2.32 -8.09
N GLU A 10 17.27 -1.24 -8.86
CA GLU A 10 17.20 0.13 -8.35
C GLU A 10 15.88 0.40 -7.62
N LEU A 11 14.74 -0.11 -8.10
CA LEU A 11 13.45 -0.02 -7.39
C LEU A 11 13.54 -0.64 -6.00
N ASN A 12 14.14 -1.83 -5.89
CA ASN A 12 14.32 -2.52 -4.62
C ASN A 12 15.26 -1.77 -3.68
N GLU A 13 16.33 -1.19 -4.19
CA GLU A 13 17.26 -0.37 -3.41
C GLU A 13 16.57 0.90 -2.90
N LEU A 14 15.81 1.59 -3.76
CA LEU A 14 15.03 2.77 -3.40
C LEU A 14 13.98 2.44 -2.33
N TYR A 15 13.28 1.31 -2.47
CA TYR A 15 12.34 0.82 -1.47
C TYR A 15 13.03 0.62 -0.11
N ARG A 16 14.17 -0.07 -0.08
CA ARG A 16 14.92 -0.32 1.17
C ARG A 16 15.37 0.98 1.82
N GLU A 17 15.89 1.92 1.04
CA GLU A 17 16.36 3.21 1.55
C GLU A 17 15.21 4.05 2.11
N LYS A 18 14.07 4.12 1.40
CA LYS A 18 12.89 4.83 1.90
C LYS A 18 12.32 4.18 3.14
N ASN A 19 12.24 2.85 3.19
CA ASN A 19 11.76 2.13 4.37
C ASN A 19 12.71 2.32 5.58
N ARG A 20 14.01 2.49 5.35
CA ARG A 20 15.00 2.83 6.39
C ARG A 20 14.79 4.26 6.94
N LEU A 21 14.43 5.21 6.09
CA LEU A 21 14.23 6.61 6.46
C LEU A 21 12.87 6.88 7.11
N TYR A 22 11.80 6.26 6.62
CA TYR A 22 10.42 6.55 7.00
C TYR A 22 9.70 5.40 7.72
N GLY A 23 10.39 4.28 7.96
CA GLY A 23 9.78 3.07 8.52
C GLY A 23 8.72 2.46 7.60
N ASP A 24 7.88 1.58 8.16
CA ASP A 24 6.80 0.87 7.46
C ASP A 24 5.52 1.72 7.29
N SER A 25 5.67 3.05 7.26
CA SER A 25 4.57 4.03 7.30
C SER A 25 3.52 3.85 6.21
N PHE A 26 3.91 3.45 5.00
CA PHE A 26 2.95 3.18 3.94
C PHE A 26 2.08 1.96 4.25
N ARG A 27 2.65 0.86 4.76
CA ARG A 27 1.86 -0.31 5.13
C ARG A 27 0.98 -0.05 6.35
N GLU A 28 1.42 0.80 7.28
CA GLU A 28 0.54 1.31 8.36
C GLU A 28 -0.68 2.04 7.78
N THR A 29 -0.46 2.91 6.81
CA THR A 29 -1.54 3.64 6.13
C THR A 29 -2.48 2.69 5.38
N LEU A 30 -1.94 1.63 4.73
CA LEU A 30 -2.75 0.59 4.10
C LEU A 30 -3.57 -0.20 5.12
N ARG A 31 -3.03 -0.50 6.31
CA ARG A 31 -3.80 -1.16 7.38
C ARG A 31 -4.96 -0.30 7.87
N GLU A 32 -4.79 1.02 7.90
CA GLU A 32 -5.81 1.95 8.39
C GLU A 32 -6.89 2.25 7.33
N PHE A 33 -6.50 2.47 6.07
CA PHE A 33 -7.40 2.98 5.02
C PHE A 33 -7.58 2.04 3.82
N GLY A 34 -6.95 0.88 3.83
CA GLY A 34 -6.97 -0.09 2.73
C GLY A 34 -6.37 0.47 1.43
N VAL A 35 -6.77 -0.13 0.30
CA VAL A 35 -6.26 0.21 -1.03
C VAL A 35 -6.54 1.66 -1.46
N VAL A 36 -7.49 2.35 -0.81
CA VAL A 36 -7.75 3.78 -1.08
C VAL A 36 -6.51 4.62 -0.77
N ALA A 37 -5.75 4.30 0.28
CA ALA A 37 -4.50 4.99 0.57
C ALA A 37 -3.47 4.87 -0.56
N ALA A 38 -3.36 3.70 -1.19
CA ALA A 38 -2.51 3.49 -2.35
C ALA A 38 -2.93 4.38 -3.52
N ILE A 39 -4.23 4.43 -3.83
CA ILE A 39 -4.77 5.27 -4.91
C ILE A 39 -4.44 6.74 -4.68
N VAL A 40 -4.65 7.26 -3.47
CA VAL A 40 -4.33 8.68 -3.19
C VAL A 40 -2.84 8.96 -3.33
N ARG A 41 -1.95 8.09 -2.79
CA ARG A 41 -0.50 8.27 -2.93
C ARG A 41 -0.02 8.21 -4.38
N MET A 42 -0.56 7.29 -5.17
CA MET A 42 -0.27 7.23 -6.61
C MET A 42 -0.82 8.46 -7.35
N MET A 43 -2.00 8.96 -6.98
CA MET A 43 -2.56 10.18 -7.55
C MET A 43 -1.67 11.41 -7.28
N ASP A 44 -1.14 11.53 -6.06
CA ASP A 44 -0.17 12.59 -5.72
C ASP A 44 1.06 12.55 -6.66
N LYS A 45 1.58 11.35 -6.94
CA LYS A 45 2.71 11.15 -7.85
C LYS A 45 2.36 11.37 -9.32
N ILE A 46 1.17 10.96 -9.76
CA ILE A 46 0.67 11.26 -11.11
C ILE A 46 0.52 12.77 -11.32
N ASN A 47 -0.01 13.48 -10.32
CA ASN A 47 -0.15 14.93 -10.39
C ASN A 47 1.23 15.61 -10.48
N ARG A 48 2.22 15.14 -9.71
CA ARG A 48 3.62 15.59 -9.86
C ARG A 48 4.15 15.31 -11.27
N ALA A 49 3.95 14.10 -11.78
CA ALA A 49 4.38 13.70 -13.13
C ALA A 49 3.78 14.62 -14.20
N LYS A 50 2.47 14.94 -14.10
CA LYS A 50 1.79 15.89 -14.98
C LYS A 50 2.42 17.28 -14.93
N THR A 51 2.76 17.77 -13.74
CA THR A 51 3.45 19.07 -13.59
C THR A 51 4.84 19.06 -14.23
N LEU A 52 5.59 17.96 -14.11
CA LEU A 52 6.96 17.85 -14.65
C LEU A 52 7.02 17.71 -16.17
N VAL A 53 5.98 17.16 -16.81
CA VAL A 53 5.90 17.08 -18.28
C VAL A 53 5.25 18.32 -18.90
N LYS A 54 4.58 19.14 -18.09
CA LYS A 54 3.98 20.40 -18.51
C LYS A 54 5.00 21.52 -18.35
N HIS A 55 5.77 21.78 -19.40
CA HIS A 55 6.49 23.03 -19.54
C HIS A 55 5.82 23.88 -20.62
N VAL A 56 5.58 25.14 -20.28
CA VAL A 56 5.21 26.16 -21.25
C VAL A 56 6.52 26.60 -21.90
N ASP A 57 6.59 26.59 -23.23
CA ASP A 57 7.75 27.14 -23.91
C ASP A 57 7.92 28.65 -23.61
N ALA A 58 9.09 29.21 -23.94
CA ALA A 58 9.40 30.61 -23.65
C ALA A 58 8.41 31.61 -24.30
N SER A 59 7.62 31.16 -25.28
CA SER A 59 6.59 31.92 -25.98
C SER A 59 5.22 31.91 -25.30
N GLY A 60 4.96 31.03 -24.33
CA GLY A 60 3.66 30.98 -23.67
C GLY A 60 2.55 30.24 -24.45
N GLU A 61 2.85 29.76 -25.65
CA GLU A 61 1.84 29.47 -26.67
C GLU A 61 1.68 27.97 -26.98
N HIS A 62 2.72 27.16 -26.74
CA HIS A 62 2.69 25.72 -27.00
C HIS A 62 3.03 24.88 -25.76
N GLU A 63 2.24 23.82 -25.56
CA GLU A 63 2.53 22.75 -24.59
C GLU A 63 3.54 21.80 -25.22
N VAL A 64 4.80 21.85 -24.79
CA VAL A 64 5.86 20.97 -25.32
C VAL A 64 6.07 19.79 -24.38
N ILE A 65 5.81 18.58 -24.86
CA ILE A 65 6.18 17.34 -24.15
C ILE A 65 7.69 17.14 -24.35
N HIS A 66 8.49 17.70 -23.43
CA HIS A 66 9.90 17.35 -23.37
C HIS A 66 10.05 15.98 -22.70
N VAL A 67 10.84 15.07 -23.30
CA VAL A 67 11.45 13.98 -22.56
C VAL A 67 12.50 14.61 -21.67
N VAL A 68 12.04 15.07 -20.52
CA VAL A 68 12.86 15.79 -19.56
C VAL A 68 13.70 14.78 -18.79
N THR A 69 14.98 14.66 -19.13
CA THR A 69 15.95 13.98 -18.27
C THR A 69 16.33 14.84 -17.06
N ASP A 70 16.23 16.19 -17.16
CA ASP A 70 16.92 17.09 -16.22
C ASP A 70 16.14 18.33 -15.73
N VAL A 71 14.80 18.31 -15.65
CA VAL A 71 14.08 19.33 -14.85
C VAL A 71 13.97 18.81 -13.43
N GLN A 72 14.94 19.21 -12.61
CA GLN A 72 14.83 19.19 -11.16
C GLN A 72 13.95 20.36 -10.71
N CYS A 73 12.62 20.22 -10.84
CA CYS A 73 11.71 21.05 -10.06
C CYS A 73 11.58 20.45 -8.66
N ALA A 74 12.10 21.15 -7.64
CA ALA A 74 11.97 20.78 -6.23
C ALA A 74 12.59 19.42 -5.82
N GLY A 75 13.71 19.01 -6.45
CA GLY A 75 14.58 17.95 -5.94
C GLY A 75 14.33 16.51 -6.40
N GLU A 76 13.20 16.19 -7.05
CA GLU A 76 12.95 14.84 -7.62
C GLU A 76 12.61 14.95 -9.12
N SER A 77 13.21 14.09 -9.95
CA SER A 77 13.02 14.07 -11.39
C SER A 77 11.72 13.36 -11.82
N PHE A 78 11.35 13.51 -13.10
CA PHE A 78 10.24 12.73 -13.68
C PHE A 78 10.50 11.22 -13.58
N ARG A 79 11.75 10.81 -13.79
CA ARG A 79 12.17 9.41 -13.62
C ARG A 79 11.97 8.93 -12.19
N ASP A 80 12.37 9.71 -11.19
CA ASP A 80 12.18 9.37 -9.77
C ASP A 80 10.70 9.23 -9.44
N THR A 81 9.86 10.10 -10.03
CA THR A 81 8.40 10.05 -9.88
C THR A 81 7.81 8.75 -10.44
N LEU A 82 8.31 8.27 -11.59
CA LEU A 82 7.89 6.98 -12.16
C LEU A 82 8.36 5.79 -11.32
N LEU A 83 9.56 5.86 -10.74
CA LEU A 83 10.05 4.82 -9.83
C LEU A 83 9.22 4.75 -8.55
N ASP A 84 8.83 5.90 -8.01
CA ASP A 84 7.90 5.98 -6.87
C ASP A 84 6.54 5.35 -7.18
N LEU A 85 5.98 5.66 -8.35
CA LEU A 85 4.73 5.05 -8.82
C LEU A 85 4.82 3.53 -8.89
N ALA A 86 5.91 3.01 -9.46
CA ALA A 86 6.14 1.58 -9.55
C ALA A 86 6.26 0.94 -8.16
N ASN A 87 7.00 1.56 -7.23
CA ASN A 87 7.14 1.05 -5.86
C ASN A 87 5.81 1.07 -5.10
N TYR A 88 5.01 2.13 -5.19
CA TYR A 88 3.68 2.14 -4.57
C TYR A 88 2.77 1.05 -5.12
N ALA A 89 2.77 0.83 -6.43
CA ALA A 89 2.00 -0.25 -7.05
C ALA A 89 2.46 -1.62 -6.53
N ILE A 90 3.77 -1.89 -6.50
CA ILE A 90 4.34 -3.15 -6.01
C ILE A 90 3.99 -3.38 -4.54
N MET A 91 4.24 -2.39 -3.67
CA MET A 91 3.93 -2.50 -2.23
C MET A 91 2.43 -2.74 -1.96
N THR A 92 1.57 -2.19 -2.83
CA THR A 92 0.11 -2.41 -2.73
C THR A 92 -0.24 -3.85 -3.10
N VAL A 93 0.35 -4.39 -4.18
CA VAL A 93 0.16 -5.79 -4.57
C VAL A 93 0.70 -6.74 -3.49
N GLU A 94 1.90 -6.48 -2.96
CA GLU A 94 2.45 -7.26 -1.83
C GLU A 94 1.51 -7.28 -0.63
N TRP A 95 0.89 -6.13 -0.32
CA TRP A 95 -0.08 -6.04 0.76
C TRP A 95 -1.35 -6.83 0.45
N MET A 96 -1.88 -6.74 -0.78
CA MET A 96 -3.06 -7.50 -1.23
C MET A 96 -2.79 -9.00 -1.14
N ASP A 97 -1.68 -9.48 -1.70
CA ASP A 97 -1.31 -10.90 -1.67
C ASP A 97 -1.19 -11.43 -0.23
N ALA A 98 -0.68 -10.60 0.70
CA ALA A 98 -0.62 -10.96 2.11
C ALA A 98 -2.02 -11.02 2.76
N HIS A 99 -2.94 -10.13 2.41
CA HIS A 99 -4.27 -10.02 3.05
C HIS A 99 -5.35 -10.90 2.40
N GLU A 100 -5.22 -11.26 1.12
CA GLU A 100 -6.05 -12.31 0.49
C GLU A 100 -5.91 -13.64 1.24
N THR A 101 -4.70 -13.94 1.73
CA THR A 101 -4.47 -15.14 2.56
C THR A 101 -5.08 -15.05 3.95
N ASP A 102 -5.24 -13.85 4.50
CA ASP A 102 -5.83 -13.65 5.83
C ASP A 102 -7.37 -13.64 5.78
N GLU A 103 -7.99 -13.06 4.75
CA GLU A 103 -9.44 -13.22 4.52
C GLU A 103 -9.81 -14.68 4.26
N GLY A 104 -8.98 -15.40 3.49
CA GLY A 104 -9.09 -16.86 3.32
C GLY A 104 -9.04 -17.61 4.66
N ARG A 105 -8.11 -17.25 5.56
CA ARG A 105 -8.01 -17.84 6.92
C ARG A 105 -9.17 -17.46 7.85
N VAL A 106 -9.72 -16.26 7.72
CA VAL A 106 -10.89 -15.84 8.52
C VAL A 106 -12.14 -16.62 8.09
N LEU A 107 -12.28 -16.89 6.79
CA LEU A 107 -13.35 -17.72 6.23
C LEU A 107 -13.11 -19.23 6.46
N GLU A 108 -11.85 -19.66 6.57
CA GLU A 108 -11.43 -20.99 7.00
C GLU A 108 -11.38 -21.16 8.53
N LYS A 109 -12.03 -20.30 9.33
CA LYS A 109 -12.31 -20.67 10.72
C LYS A 109 -13.17 -21.94 10.70
N ASP A 110 -12.48 -23.05 10.85
CA ASP A 110 -12.95 -24.43 10.94
C ASP A 110 -14.36 -24.46 11.55
N PRO A 111 -15.37 -25.05 10.89
CA PRO A 111 -16.70 -25.24 11.47
C PRO A 111 -16.66 -25.76 12.92
N GLN A 112 -15.62 -26.53 13.27
CA GLN A 112 -15.36 -27.01 14.62
C GLN A 112 -15.00 -25.88 15.61
N SER A 113 -14.28 -24.84 15.18
CA SER A 113 -13.94 -23.66 15.99
C SER A 113 -15.19 -22.90 16.43
N TRP A 114 -16.16 -22.73 15.54
CA TRP A 114 -17.45 -22.10 15.87
C TRP A 114 -18.29 -22.97 16.80
N ALA A 115 -18.33 -24.29 16.56
CA ALA A 115 -19.01 -25.23 17.44
C ALA A 115 -18.40 -25.25 18.86
N ASN A 116 -17.09 -25.19 18.97
CA ASN A 116 -16.38 -25.14 20.25
C ASN A 116 -16.63 -23.82 20.99
N ALA A 117 -16.55 -22.68 20.29
CA ALA A 117 -16.83 -21.37 20.87
C ALA A 117 -18.29 -21.24 21.35
N GLN A 118 -19.24 -21.81 20.61
CA GLN A 118 -20.65 -21.82 21.01
C GLN A 118 -20.86 -22.69 22.26
N LYS A 119 -20.24 -23.86 22.31
CA LYS A 119 -20.31 -24.76 23.48
C LYS A 119 -19.70 -24.13 24.74
N GLU A 120 -18.55 -23.47 24.62
CA GLU A 120 -17.92 -22.75 25.74
C GLU A 120 -18.82 -21.63 26.29
N LEU A 121 -19.49 -20.90 25.39
CA LEU A 121 -20.44 -19.86 25.78
C LEU A 121 -21.67 -20.43 26.49
N GLU A 122 -22.23 -21.53 25.98
CA GLU A 122 -23.36 -22.24 26.59
C GLU A 122 -22.98 -22.78 27.98
N ASP A 123 -21.83 -23.42 28.12
CA ASP A 123 -21.33 -23.94 29.41
C ASP A 123 -21.11 -22.80 30.43
N ALA A 124 -20.55 -21.67 29.99
CA ALA A 124 -20.36 -20.49 30.83
C ALA A 124 -21.70 -19.87 31.28
N LEU A 125 -22.69 -19.78 30.39
CA LEU A 125 -24.04 -19.30 30.70
C LEU A 125 -24.75 -20.24 31.68
N MET A 126 -24.67 -21.55 31.44
CA MET A 126 -25.29 -22.57 32.28
C MET A 126 -24.63 -22.68 33.65
N SER A 127 -23.33 -22.44 33.76
CA SER A 127 -22.62 -22.33 35.04
C SER A 127 -23.07 -21.10 35.83
N ARG A 128 -23.19 -19.94 35.17
CA ARG A 128 -23.69 -18.70 35.79
C ARG A 128 -25.15 -18.81 36.24
N LEU A 129 -25.99 -19.50 35.48
CA LEU A 129 -27.38 -19.78 35.86
C LEU A 129 -27.44 -20.71 37.07
N ARG A 130 -26.60 -21.76 37.11
CA ARG A 130 -26.51 -22.68 38.26
C ARG A 130 -26.10 -21.96 39.54
N ASN A 131 -25.12 -21.06 39.47
CA ASN A 131 -24.65 -20.29 40.62
C ASN A 131 -25.64 -19.21 41.09
N LYS A 132 -26.62 -18.82 40.27
CA LYS A 132 -27.72 -17.91 40.67
C LYS A 132 -28.92 -18.62 41.28
N ILE A 133 -29.01 -19.95 41.18
CA ILE A 133 -30.16 -20.75 41.62
C ILE A 133 -29.82 -21.59 42.87
N GLN A 134 -28.57 -21.58 43.34
CA GLN A 134 -28.24 -22.08 44.68
C GLN A 134 -28.62 -21.03 45.74
N PRO A 135 -29.40 -21.40 46.78
CA PRO A 135 -29.86 -20.49 47.82
C PRO A 135 -28.75 -19.97 48.73
#